data_AF-Q804T8-F1
#
_entry.id   AF-Q804T8-F1
#
_cell.length_a   1.000
_cell.length_b   1.000
_cell.length_c   1.000
_cell.angle_alpha   90.00
_cell.angle_beta   90.00
_cell.angle_gamma   90.00
#
_symmetry.space_group_name_H-M   'P 1'
#
loop_
_entity.id
_entity.type
_entity.pdbx_description
1 polymer ?
#
loop_
_entity_poly.entity_id
_entity_poly.type
_entity_poly.pdbx_seq_one_letter_code
_entity_poly.pdbx_strand_id
1 'polypeptide(L)' 'MKRDLAAVLLRRRRAPGEPTPQQLESLREVCELNIACDEMADTAGIVAAYAAYYGPPPF' A
#
# COMPACT_ATOMS: atom_id res chain seq x y z
N MET A 1 16.18 10.76 25.68
CA MET A 1 14.78 11.13 26.03
C MET A 1 14.14 12.14 25.07
N LYS A 2 14.57 13.41 24.94
CA LYS A 2 13.88 14.35 24.00
C LYS A 2 14.02 13.95 22.51
N ARG A 3 15.16 13.37 22.13
CA ARG A 3 15.39 12.87 20.76
C ARG A 3 14.48 11.69 20.39
N ASP A 4 14.18 10.81 21.34
CA ASP A 4 13.32 9.63 21.12
C ASP A 4 11.87 10.03 20.83
N LEU A 5 11.36 11.02 21.56
CA LEU A 5 10.01 11.54 21.33
C LEU A 5 9.88 12.20 19.94
N ALA A 6 10.89 12.97 19.53
CA ALA A 6 10.90 13.59 18.20
C ALA A 6 10.92 12.54 17.09
N ALA A 7 11.70 11.46 17.25
CA ALA A 7 11.74 10.35 16.29
C ALA A 7 10.39 9.61 16.18
N VAL A 8 9.71 9.39 17.32
CA VAL A 8 8.38 8.77 17.36
C VAL A 8 7.34 9.67 16.68
N LEU A 9 7.36 10.98 16.94
CA LEU A 9 6.43 11.93 16.32
C LEU A 9 6.67 12.08 14.81
N LEU A 10 7.92 12.06 14.35
CA LEU A 10 8.26 12.07 12.92
C LEU A 10 7.83 10.78 12.20
N ARG A 11 7.95 9.61 12.84
CA ARG A 11 7.40 8.36 12.31
C ARG A 11 5.89 8.41 12.18
N ARG A 12 5.20 8.95 13.19
CA ARG A 12 3.72 9.08 13.19
C ARG A 12 3.20 10.04 12.12
N ARG A 13 4.00 11.05 11.74
CA ARG A 13 3.68 12.00 10.66
C ARG A 13 3.87 11.45 9.25
N ARG A 14 4.50 10.28 9.11
CA ARG A 14 4.74 9.59 7.83
C ARG A 14 3.78 8.42 7.60
N ALA A 15 2.63 8.39 8.27
CA ALA A 15 1.57 7.48 7.84
C ALA A 15 1.22 7.84 6.38
N PRO A 16 1.31 6.90 5.43
CA PRO A 16 0.92 7.16 4.06
C PRO A 16 -0.52 7.67 4.06
N GLY A 17 -0.78 8.71 3.28
CA GLY A 17 -2.16 9.13 3.02
C GLY A 17 -2.92 8.01 2.29
N GLU A 18 -4.23 8.17 2.17
CA GLU A 18 -5.01 7.28 1.31
C GLU A 18 -4.47 7.36 -0.13
N PRO A 19 -4.28 6.22 -0.82
CA PRO A 19 -3.77 6.23 -2.18
C PRO A 19 -4.66 7.05 -3.10
N THR A 20 -4.04 7.86 -3.96
CA THR A 20 -4.75 8.57 -5.03
C THR A 20 -5.34 7.58 -6.05
N PRO A 21 -6.37 7.98 -6.81
CA PRO A 21 -6.93 7.13 -7.87
C PRO A 21 -5.86 6.62 -8.85
N GLN A 22 -4.92 7.48 -9.26
CA GLN A 22 -3.83 7.09 -10.16
C GLN A 22 -2.92 6.01 -9.54
N GLN A 23 -2.62 6.10 -8.24
CA GLN A 23 -1.84 5.08 -7.55
C GLN A 23 -2.58 3.75 -7.47
N LEU A 24 -3.90 3.78 -7.25
CA LEU A 24 -4.73 2.57 -7.24
C LEU A 24 -4.76 1.89 -8.62
N GLU A 25 -4.90 2.67 -9.70
CA GLU A 25 -4.81 2.17 -11.08
C GLU A 25 -3.45 1.49 -11.35
N SER A 26 -2.34 2.10 -10.94
CA SER A 26 -1.02 1.48 -11.09
C SER A 26 -0.87 0.15 -10.32
N LEU A 27 -1.55 -0.02 -9.17
CA LEU A 27 -1.58 -1.31 -8.48
C LEU A 27 -2.45 -2.33 -9.23
N ARG A 28 -3.57 -1.91 -9.81
CA ARG A 28 -4.46 -2.76 -10.64
C ARG A 28 -3.74 -3.31 -11.85
N GLU A 29 -3.09 -2.45 -12.64
CA GLU A 29 -2.37 -2.86 -13.85
C GLU A 29 -1.33 -3.96 -13.58
N VAL A 30 -0.65 -3.93 -12.41
CA VAL A 30 0.30 -4.98 -12.03
C VAL A 30 -0.43 -6.25 -11.58
N CYS A 31 -1.49 -6.09 -10.79
CA CYS A 31 -2.24 -7.21 -10.21
C CYS A 31 -3.02 -8.00 -11.29
N GLU A 32 -3.53 -7.36 -12.33
CA GLU A 32 -4.20 -7.97 -13.49
C GLU A 32 -3.32 -8.98 -14.23
N LEU A 33 -1.99 -8.84 -14.15
CA LEU A 33 -1.04 -9.78 -14.76
C LEU A 33 -0.87 -11.08 -13.95
N ASN A 34 -1.47 -11.17 -12.77
CA ASN A 34 -1.41 -12.32 -11.88
C ASN A 34 -2.83 -12.69 -11.43
N ILE A 35 -3.37 -13.77 -12.00
CA ILE A 35 -4.73 -14.26 -11.75
C ILE A 35 -5.05 -14.35 -10.25
N ALA A 36 -4.10 -14.84 -9.44
CA ALA A 36 -4.34 -15.00 -8.01
C ALA A 36 -4.34 -13.67 -7.24
N CYS A 37 -3.64 -12.65 -7.75
CA CYS A 37 -3.75 -11.28 -7.26
C CYS A 37 -5.09 -10.67 -7.67
N ASP A 38 -5.46 -10.80 -8.95
CA ASP A 38 -6.68 -10.26 -9.54
C ASP A 38 -7.93 -10.78 -8.79
N GLU A 39 -8.07 -12.10 -8.63
CA GLU A 39 -9.18 -12.71 -7.88
C GLU A 39 -9.21 -12.27 -6.40
N MET A 40 -8.03 -12.05 -5.80
CA MET A 40 -7.96 -11.54 -4.43
C MET A 40 -8.35 -10.07 -4.35
N ALA A 41 -8.06 -9.26 -5.38
CA ALA A 41 -8.40 -7.84 -5.42
C ALA A 41 -9.92 -7.62 -5.39
N ASP A 42 -10.70 -8.51 -5.98
CA ASP A 42 -12.17 -8.45 -5.98
C ASP A 42 -12.79 -8.62 -4.58
N THR A 43 -12.12 -9.36 -3.70
CA THR A 43 -12.66 -9.70 -2.37
C THR A 43 -11.99 -8.93 -1.23
N ALA A 44 -10.67 -8.71 -1.32
CA ALA A 44 -9.87 -8.04 -0.30
C ALA A 44 -9.52 -6.58 -0.64
N GLY A 45 -9.77 -6.15 -1.87
CA GLY A 45 -9.38 -4.84 -2.38
C GLY A 45 -7.93 -4.80 -2.89
N ILE A 46 -7.66 -3.86 -3.80
CA ILE A 46 -6.41 -3.83 -4.57
C ILE A 46 -5.15 -3.66 -3.72
N VAL A 47 -5.19 -2.83 -2.67
CA VAL A 47 -4.01 -2.57 -1.83
C VAL A 47 -3.61 -3.83 -1.06
N ALA A 48 -4.59 -4.56 -0.53
CA ALA A 48 -4.34 -5.79 0.21
C ALA A 48 -3.85 -6.91 -0.70
N ALA A 49 -4.47 -7.06 -1.88
CA ALA A 49 -4.06 -8.03 -2.88
C ALA A 49 -2.63 -7.77 -3.37
N TYR A 50 -2.33 -6.54 -3.81
CA TYR A 50 -0.98 -6.18 -4.23
C TYR A 50 0.05 -6.46 -3.15
N ALA A 51 -0.24 -6.08 -1.89
CA ALA A 51 0.69 -6.30 -0.78
C ALA A 51 0.98 -7.76 -0.48
N ALA A 52 0.00 -8.65 -0.68
CA ALA A 52 0.18 -10.09 -0.49
C ALA A 52 1.13 -10.71 -1.52
N TYR A 53 1.13 -10.23 -2.78
CA TYR A 53 1.93 -10.81 -3.86
C TYR A 53 3.23 -10.07 -4.16
N TYR A 54 3.26 -8.75 -3.97
CA TYR A 54 4.37 -7.87 -4.39
C TYR A 54 4.98 -7.06 -3.24
N GLY A 55 4.39 -7.10 -2.04
CA GLY A 55 4.84 -6.34 -0.87
C GLY A 55 4.27 -4.91 -0.82
N PRO A 56 4.73 -4.08 0.14
CA PRO A 56 4.13 -2.76 0.39
C PRO A 56 4.13 -1.87 -0.87
N PRO A 57 3.02 -1.16 -1.18
CA PRO A 57 2.97 -0.23 -2.30
C PRO A 57 4.11 0.81 -2.26
N PRO A 58 4.78 1.10 -3.40
CA PRO A 58 6.00 1.90 -3.42
C PRO A 58 5.75 3.42 -3.52
N PHE A 59 4.87 3.96 -2.68
CA PHE A 59 4.52 5.40 -2.68
C PHE A 59 4.15 5.96 -1.31
#